data_AF-A0A7W1UPV8-F1
#
_entry.id   AF-A0A7W1UPV8-F1
#
_cell.length_a   1.000
_cell.length_b   1.000
_cell.length_c   1.000
_cell.angle_alpha   90.00
_cell.angle_beta   90.00
_cell.angle_gamma   90.00
#
_symmetry.space_group_name_H-M   'P 1'
#
loop_
_entity.id
_entity.type
_entity.pdbx_description
1 polymer ?
#
loop_
_entity_poly.entity_id
_entity_poly.type
_entity_poly.pdbx_seq_one_letter_code
_entity_poly.pdbx_strand_id
1 'polypeptide(L)'
;MENNPSISISNPPPPGTDIIQKTGLILFSIGVLLFIIAAIGVGSENPITFFSLSIGLSVGGALIYFFKKYLKEPAGVKNNRVWQNSLTSRGIFGWMFGIILTGFYIILYWFPSMLENLIHLMDPLSYLIRGKSSDRWFLYGTLYTLAIVVMGIKAILKYRHSNYQIIRTSSIIFFQLGFAYLIPAVLQLFNQPEFYFSYFWPLKYDYLFPSTVSYLTEHPGALGVFMVFWG
;
A
#
# COMPACT_ATOMS: atom_id res chain seq x y z
N MET A 1 31.34 53.95 -8.12
CA MET A 1 31.46 52.48 -8.01
C MET A 1 30.35 52.01 -7.09
N GLU A 2 29.16 51.79 -7.65
CA GLU A 2 28.01 51.28 -6.87
C GLU A 2 28.17 49.77 -6.70
N ASN A 3 28.22 49.34 -5.44
CA ASN A 3 28.21 47.94 -5.05
C ASN A 3 26.82 47.36 -5.33
N ASN A 4 26.70 46.61 -6.43
CA ASN A 4 25.54 45.77 -6.67
C ASN A 4 25.39 44.76 -5.52
N PRO A 5 24.26 44.75 -4.80
CA PRO A 5 23.98 43.70 -3.83
C PRO A 5 23.91 42.38 -4.58
N SER A 6 24.76 41.45 -4.18
CA SER A 6 24.81 40.09 -4.71
C SER A 6 23.41 39.46 -4.68
N ILE A 7 22.86 39.17 -5.87
CA ILE A 7 21.74 38.24 -6.03
C ILE A 7 22.29 36.86 -5.68
N SER A 8 22.29 36.57 -4.39
CA SER A 8 22.67 35.28 -3.84
C SER A 8 21.64 34.26 -4.31
N ILE A 9 21.99 33.50 -5.36
CA ILE A 9 21.36 32.22 -5.76
C ILE A 9 21.72 31.15 -4.72
N SER A 10 21.72 31.49 -3.43
CA SER A 10 21.93 30.54 -2.35
C SER A 10 20.66 29.71 -2.22
N ASN A 11 20.64 28.64 -3.01
CA ASN A 11 19.66 27.59 -2.92
C ASN A 11 19.86 26.97 -1.52
N PRO A 12 18.95 27.18 -0.55
CA PRO A 12 19.20 26.68 0.80
C PRO A 12 19.33 25.15 0.72
N PRO A 13 20.37 24.58 1.38
CA PRO A 13 20.52 23.14 1.47
C PRO A 13 19.24 22.55 2.06
N PRO A 14 18.84 21.33 1.64
CA PRO A 14 17.66 20.70 2.20
C PRO A 14 17.78 20.73 3.73
N PRO A 15 16.73 21.17 4.46
CA PRO A 15 16.78 21.24 5.90
C PRO A 15 17.19 19.87 6.44
N GLY A 16 18.19 19.87 7.33
CA GLY A 16 18.75 18.64 7.89
C GLY A 16 17.66 17.75 8.50
N THR A 17 17.85 16.44 8.41
CA THR A 17 16.90 15.48 8.98
C THR A 17 16.89 15.57 10.50
N ASP A 18 15.71 15.82 11.05
CA ASP A 18 15.47 15.91 12.49
C ASP A 18 15.72 14.55 13.18
N ILE A 19 16.04 14.54 14.47
CA ILE A 19 16.27 13.30 15.25
C ILE A 19 15.05 12.38 15.18
N ILE A 20 13.84 12.94 15.21
CA ILE A 20 12.58 12.18 15.08
C ILE A 20 12.40 11.61 13.66
N GLN A 21 12.90 12.31 12.62
CA GLN A 21 12.86 11.77 11.26
C GLN A 21 13.89 10.66 11.08
N LYS A 22 15.07 10.78 11.70
CA LYS A 22 16.10 9.73 11.70
C LYS A 22 15.62 8.47 12.41
N THR A 23 15.01 8.61 13.59
CA THR A 23 14.43 7.47 14.31
C THR A 23 13.31 6.80 13.50
N GLY A 24 12.42 7.57 12.87
CA GLY A 24 11.43 7.00 11.93
C GLY A 24 12.05 6.21 10.77
N LEU A 25 13.13 6.73 10.16
CA LEU A 25 13.87 6.03 9.09
C LEU A 25 14.59 4.78 9.58
N ILE A 26 15.13 4.80 10.80
CA ILE A 26 15.77 3.64 11.43
C ILE A 26 14.72 2.56 11.69
N LEU A 27 13.59 2.91 12.29
CA LEU A 27 12.49 1.96 12.54
C LEU A 27 11.96 1.36 11.23
N PHE A 28 11.77 2.17 10.19
CA PHE A 28 11.39 1.69 8.87
C PHE A 28 12.42 0.70 8.30
N SER A 29 13.70 1.06 8.35
CA SER A 29 14.79 0.21 7.84
C SER A 29 14.89 -1.11 8.60
N ILE A 30 14.72 -1.10 9.92
CA ILE A 30 14.69 -2.32 10.75
C ILE A 30 13.50 -3.19 10.35
N GLY A 31 12.30 -2.61 10.18
CA GLY A 31 11.12 -3.34 9.75
C GLY A 31 11.32 -4.03 8.39
N VAL A 32 11.89 -3.31 7.41
CA VAL A 32 12.20 -3.86 6.07
C VAL A 32 13.27 -4.96 6.16
N LEU A 33 14.29 -4.78 7.00
CA LEU A 33 15.32 -5.79 7.20
C LEU A 33 14.74 -7.07 7.82
N LEU A 34 13.85 -6.96 8.81
CA LEU A 34 13.13 -8.10 9.38
C LEU A 34 12.24 -8.79 8.34
N PHE A 35 11.61 -8.02 7.44
CA PHE A 35 10.82 -8.58 6.34
C PHE A 35 11.67 -9.39 5.36
N ILE A 36 12.88 -8.89 5.02
CA ILE A 36 13.83 -9.62 4.16
C ILE A 36 14.35 -10.87 4.86
N ILE A 37 14.67 -10.79 6.16
CA ILE A 37 15.09 -11.96 6.96
C ILE A 37 13.98 -13.02 7.03
N ALA A 38 12.73 -12.59 7.18
CA ALA A 38 11.59 -13.49 7.19
C ALA A 38 11.42 -14.25 5.86
N ALA A 39 11.79 -13.64 4.72
CA ALA A 39 11.77 -14.32 3.43
C ALA A 39 12.75 -15.51 3.35
N ILE A 40 13.84 -15.49 4.13
CA ILE A 40 14.83 -16.58 4.20
C ILE A 40 14.33 -17.75 5.09
N GLY A 41 13.24 -17.57 5.85
CA GLY A 41 12.61 -18.62 6.66
C GLY A 41 12.88 -18.51 8.17
N VAL A 42 13.66 -17.52 8.62
CA VAL A 42 13.95 -17.28 10.04
C VAL A 42 12.69 -16.92 10.85
N GLY A 43 11.64 -16.41 10.17
CA GLY A 43 10.37 -16.05 10.80
C GLY A 43 9.39 -17.21 11.02
N SER A 44 9.73 -18.43 10.58
CA SER A 44 8.82 -19.59 10.61
C SER A 44 8.49 -20.09 12.02
N GLU A 45 9.41 -19.94 12.98
CA GLU A 45 9.22 -20.40 14.36
C GLU A 45 8.21 -19.55 15.14
N ASN A 46 8.14 -18.24 14.85
CA ASN A 46 7.27 -17.28 15.55
C ASN A 46 6.65 -16.28 14.56
N PRO A 47 5.71 -16.74 13.70
CA PRO A 47 5.20 -15.93 12.59
C PRO A 47 4.47 -14.67 13.07
N ILE A 48 3.75 -14.73 14.20
CA ILE A 48 3.01 -13.59 14.77
C ILE A 48 3.96 -12.45 15.15
N THR A 49 5.05 -12.77 15.87
CA THR A 49 6.02 -11.79 16.34
C THR A 49 6.76 -11.16 15.16
N PHE A 50 7.24 -12.00 14.22
CA PHE A 50 7.94 -11.53 13.04
C PHE A 50 7.04 -10.69 12.13
N PHE A 51 5.79 -11.08 11.93
CA PHE A 51 4.80 -10.31 11.19
C PHE A 51 4.59 -8.94 11.85
N SER A 52 4.30 -8.93 13.14
CA SER A 52 3.99 -7.71 13.90
C SER A 52 5.16 -6.75 13.93
N LEU A 53 6.39 -7.25 14.12
CA LEU A 53 7.59 -6.43 14.11
C LEU A 53 7.94 -5.94 12.70
N SER A 54 7.96 -6.81 11.69
CA SER A 54 8.36 -6.43 10.33
C SER A 54 7.39 -5.40 9.73
N ILE A 55 6.09 -5.71 9.71
CA ILE A 55 5.07 -4.84 9.15
C ILE A 55 4.83 -3.63 10.06
N GLY A 56 4.73 -3.84 11.38
CA GLY A 56 4.46 -2.78 12.34
C GLY A 56 5.57 -1.73 12.41
N LEU A 57 6.84 -2.13 12.43
CA LEU A 57 7.97 -1.19 12.42
C LEU A 57 8.10 -0.49 11.07
N SER A 58 7.85 -1.18 9.96
CA SER A 58 7.85 -0.56 8.62
C SER A 58 6.77 0.51 8.52
N VAL A 59 5.51 0.16 8.82
CA VAL A 59 4.39 1.11 8.75
C VAL A 59 4.56 2.23 9.77
N GLY A 60 4.87 1.91 11.03
CA GLY A 60 5.05 2.88 12.10
C GLY A 60 6.20 3.86 11.82
N GLY A 61 7.36 3.35 11.39
CA GLY A 61 8.52 4.17 11.02
C GLY A 61 8.23 5.11 9.86
N ALA A 62 7.54 4.63 8.82
CA ALA A 62 7.13 5.45 7.68
C ALA A 62 6.16 6.56 8.11
N LEU A 63 5.17 6.23 8.94
CA LEU A 63 4.20 7.21 9.45
C LEU A 63 4.89 8.28 10.30
N ILE A 64 5.74 7.90 11.27
CA ILE A 64 6.50 8.84 12.10
C ILE A 64 7.28 9.83 11.23
N TYR A 65 7.96 9.32 10.19
CA TYR A 65 8.69 10.16 9.23
C TYR A 65 7.75 11.13 8.49
N PHE A 66 6.61 10.66 7.96
CA PHE A 66 5.66 11.50 7.23
C PHE A 66 5.01 12.57 8.11
N PHE A 67 4.53 12.20 9.30
CA PHE A 67 3.96 13.16 10.24
C PHE A 67 4.97 14.26 10.57
N LYS A 68 6.21 13.89 10.94
CA LYS A 68 7.21 14.90 11.31
C LYS A 68 7.64 15.79 10.13
N LYS A 69 7.68 15.24 8.91
CA LYS A 69 8.03 15.98 7.69
C LYS A 69 6.96 16.98 7.28
N TYR A 70 5.71 16.53 7.18
CA TYR A 70 4.64 17.35 6.60
C TYR A 70 3.92 18.24 7.61
N LEU A 71 3.91 17.92 8.91
CA LEU A 71 3.32 18.82 9.91
C LEU A 71 4.17 20.07 10.18
N LYS A 72 5.51 19.94 10.12
CA LYS A 72 6.45 21.06 10.31
C LYS A 72 6.38 22.10 9.18
N GLU A 73 5.98 21.69 8.00
CA GLU A 73 5.89 22.59 6.85
C GLU A 73 4.51 23.26 6.79
N PRO A 74 4.42 24.57 6.47
CA PRO A 74 3.12 25.22 6.31
C PRO A 74 2.33 24.56 5.18
N ALA A 75 1.02 24.45 5.39
CA ALA A 75 0.10 23.83 4.45
C ALA A 75 0.06 24.62 3.13
N GLY A 76 0.23 23.93 1.98
CA GLY A 76 0.16 24.54 0.66
C GLY A 76 0.58 23.57 -0.45
N VAL A 77 0.35 23.95 -1.72
CA VAL A 77 0.81 23.18 -2.89
C VAL A 77 2.31 23.40 -3.07
N LYS A 78 3.13 22.62 -2.38
CA LYS A 78 4.58 22.64 -2.57
C LYS A 78 5.01 21.51 -3.48
N ASN A 79 5.42 21.86 -4.70
CA ASN A 79 6.09 20.97 -5.64
C ASN A 79 7.61 21.20 -5.63
N ASN A 80 8.17 21.61 -4.50
CA ASN A 80 9.56 22.02 -4.44
C ASN A 80 10.46 20.81 -4.67
N ARG A 81 11.23 20.84 -5.78
CA ARG A 81 12.30 19.90 -6.09
C ARG A 81 11.87 18.43 -6.18
N VAL A 82 10.59 18.13 -6.44
CA VAL A 82 10.13 16.74 -6.62
C VAL A 82 10.92 16.03 -7.71
N TRP A 83 11.16 16.69 -8.84
CA TRP A 83 11.98 16.17 -9.95
C TRP A 83 13.49 16.12 -9.68
N GLN A 84 13.97 16.79 -8.63
CA GLN A 84 15.40 16.81 -8.25
C GLN A 84 15.70 15.84 -7.08
N ASN A 85 14.68 15.25 -6.44
CA ASN A 85 14.87 14.23 -5.42
C ASN A 85 15.38 12.93 -6.05
N SER A 86 16.38 12.29 -5.45
CA SER A 86 17.02 11.07 -5.97
C SER A 86 16.07 9.87 -6.17
N LEU A 87 14.96 9.83 -5.44
CA LEU A 87 13.91 8.81 -5.54
C LEU A 87 12.86 9.09 -6.63
N THR A 88 12.84 10.30 -7.19
CA THR A 88 11.81 10.74 -8.14
C THR A 88 12.41 11.33 -9.43
N SER A 89 13.70 11.67 -9.40
CA SER A 89 14.51 11.85 -10.60
C SER A 89 14.84 10.48 -11.20
N ARG A 90 15.34 10.46 -12.44
CA ARG A 90 15.93 9.26 -13.08
C ARG A 90 17.25 8.81 -12.41
N GLY A 91 17.38 8.99 -11.09
CA GLY A 91 18.55 8.65 -10.30
C GLY A 91 18.62 7.15 -9.99
N ILE A 92 19.78 6.73 -9.46
CA ILE A 92 20.11 5.33 -9.17
C ILE A 92 19.06 4.66 -8.27
N PHE A 93 18.55 5.38 -7.26
CA PHE A 93 17.54 4.85 -6.35
C PHE A 93 16.18 4.61 -7.03
N GLY A 94 15.81 5.40 -8.04
CA GLY A 94 14.61 5.18 -8.84
C GLY A 94 14.70 3.90 -9.69
N TRP A 95 15.84 3.68 -10.34
CA TRP A 95 16.11 2.44 -11.09
C TRP A 95 16.14 1.21 -10.17
N MET A 96 16.82 1.30 -9.03
CA MET A 96 16.87 0.22 -8.05
C MET A 96 15.46 -0.16 -7.57
N PHE A 97 14.62 0.82 -7.25
CA PHE A 97 13.23 0.57 -6.86
C PHE A 97 12.41 -0.08 -7.97
N GLY A 98 12.57 0.37 -9.22
CA GLY A 98 11.90 -0.21 -10.39
C GLY A 98 12.30 -1.67 -10.65
N ILE A 99 13.59 -2.00 -10.55
CA ILE A 99 14.10 -3.37 -10.69
C ILE A 99 13.56 -4.26 -9.57
N ILE A 100 13.57 -3.79 -8.33
CA ILE A 100 13.04 -4.55 -7.18
C ILE A 100 11.56 -4.85 -7.36
N LEU A 101 10.73 -3.86 -7.74
CA LEU A 101 9.30 -4.07 -7.95
C LEU A 101 9.02 -5.06 -9.10
N THR A 102 9.74 -4.91 -10.21
CA THR A 102 9.58 -5.80 -11.37
C THR A 102 10.04 -7.22 -11.03
N GLY A 103 11.18 -7.37 -10.36
CA GLY A 103 11.69 -8.65 -9.90
C GLY A 103 10.75 -9.32 -8.90
N PHE A 104 10.21 -8.58 -7.94
CA PHE A 104 9.19 -9.08 -7.02
C PHE A 104 7.96 -9.62 -7.77
N TYR A 105 7.48 -8.89 -8.78
CA TYR A 105 6.34 -9.32 -9.58
C TYR A 105 6.64 -10.59 -10.40
N ILE A 106 7.85 -10.70 -10.97
CA ILE A 106 8.30 -11.89 -11.69
C ILE A 106 8.38 -13.10 -10.75
N ILE A 107 8.95 -12.94 -9.55
CA ILE A 107 9.02 -14.04 -8.58
C ILE A 107 7.61 -14.46 -8.16
N LEU A 108 6.72 -13.49 -7.92
CA LEU A 108 5.35 -13.78 -7.48
C LEU A 108 4.55 -14.62 -8.49
N TYR A 109 4.71 -14.35 -9.78
CA TYR A 109 3.98 -15.06 -10.84
C TYR A 109 4.64 -16.37 -11.26
N TRP A 110 5.96 -16.38 -11.44
CA TRP A 110 6.67 -17.52 -12.04
C TRP A 110 7.36 -18.43 -11.01
N PHE A 111 7.73 -17.92 -9.83
CA PHE A 111 8.46 -18.66 -8.80
C PHE A 111 7.86 -18.48 -7.39
N PRO A 112 6.57 -18.81 -7.19
CA PRO A 112 5.89 -18.56 -5.92
C PRO A 112 6.48 -19.34 -4.74
N SER A 113 7.15 -20.47 -4.99
CA SER A 113 7.84 -21.26 -3.94
C SER A 113 8.96 -20.48 -3.25
N MET A 114 9.60 -19.52 -3.93
CA MET A 114 10.62 -18.67 -3.31
C MET A 114 10.04 -17.70 -2.27
N LEU A 115 8.73 -17.47 -2.29
CA LEU A 115 8.01 -16.58 -1.36
C LEU A 115 7.22 -17.35 -0.31
N GLU A 116 7.34 -18.68 -0.22
CA GLU A 116 6.56 -19.52 0.68
C GLU A 116 6.69 -19.08 2.14
N ASN A 117 7.92 -18.83 2.61
CA ASN A 117 8.17 -18.29 3.95
C ASN A 117 7.45 -16.96 4.21
N LEU A 118 7.37 -16.10 3.18
CA LEU A 118 6.75 -14.78 3.26
C LEU A 118 5.23 -14.87 3.19
N ILE A 119 4.71 -15.84 2.45
CA ILE A 119 3.28 -16.17 2.40
C ILE A 119 2.85 -16.64 3.79
N HIS A 120 3.58 -17.58 4.40
CA HIS A 120 3.31 -18.08 5.75
C HIS A 120 3.48 -17.03 6.85
N LEU A 121 4.36 -16.05 6.66
CA LEU A 121 4.44 -14.90 7.56
C LEU A 121 3.10 -14.15 7.68
N MET A 122 2.29 -14.15 6.62
CA MET A 122 0.97 -13.51 6.61
C MET A 122 -0.16 -14.43 7.11
N ASP A 123 0.12 -15.69 7.47
CA ASP A 123 -0.89 -16.64 7.96
C ASP A 123 -1.70 -16.11 9.14
N PRO A 124 -1.12 -15.49 10.20
CA PRO A 124 -1.90 -14.98 11.32
C PRO A 124 -2.97 -13.96 10.89
N LEU A 125 -2.63 -13.10 9.93
CA LEU A 125 -3.57 -12.12 9.37
C LEU A 125 -4.60 -12.80 8.46
N SER A 126 -4.18 -13.76 7.64
CA SER A 126 -5.08 -14.50 6.75
C SER A 126 -6.11 -15.32 7.53
N TYR A 127 -5.71 -16.01 8.59
CA TYR A 127 -6.64 -16.73 9.46
C TYR A 127 -7.64 -15.80 10.13
N LEU A 128 -7.21 -14.60 10.55
CA LEU A 128 -8.09 -13.60 11.17
C LEU A 128 -9.15 -13.05 10.22
N ILE A 129 -8.81 -12.84 8.94
CA ILE A 129 -9.73 -12.19 7.97
C ILE A 129 -10.49 -13.22 7.12
N ARG A 130 -9.83 -14.31 6.69
CA ARG A 130 -10.32 -15.29 5.70
C ARG A 130 -10.58 -16.67 6.27
N GLY A 131 -10.06 -16.99 7.46
CA GLY A 131 -10.19 -18.32 8.06
C GLY A 131 -9.41 -19.43 7.35
N LYS A 132 -8.48 -19.10 6.44
CA LYS A 132 -7.59 -20.06 5.76
C LYS A 132 -6.14 -19.58 5.72
N SER A 133 -5.23 -20.48 5.42
CA SER A 133 -3.81 -20.15 5.17
C SER A 133 -3.68 -19.14 4.04
N SER A 134 -2.69 -18.27 4.19
CA SER A 134 -2.31 -17.23 3.25
C SER A 134 -1.87 -17.84 1.93
N ASP A 135 -2.09 -17.08 0.86
CA ASP A 135 -1.63 -17.42 -0.49
C ASP A 135 -0.88 -16.22 -1.09
N ARG A 136 -0.22 -16.44 -2.23
CA ARG A 136 0.54 -15.39 -2.92
C ARG A 136 -0.28 -14.14 -3.24
N TRP A 137 -1.58 -14.28 -3.53
CA TRP A 137 -2.46 -13.15 -3.83
C TRP A 137 -2.85 -12.40 -2.57
N PHE A 138 -3.02 -13.10 -1.46
CA PHE A 138 -3.24 -12.45 -0.17
C PHE A 138 -2.02 -11.66 0.29
N LEU A 139 -0.81 -12.21 0.16
CA LEU A 139 0.43 -11.48 0.42
C LEU A 139 0.51 -10.22 -0.45
N TYR A 140 0.31 -10.37 -1.77
CA TYR A 140 0.30 -9.24 -2.70
C TYR A 140 -0.74 -8.18 -2.32
N GLY A 141 -1.99 -8.60 -2.09
CA GLY A 141 -3.11 -7.74 -1.75
C GLY A 141 -2.89 -7.00 -0.42
N THR A 142 -2.30 -7.66 0.58
CA THR A 142 -1.93 -7.08 1.86
C THR A 142 -0.88 -5.99 1.69
N LEU A 143 0.22 -6.30 0.99
CA LEU A 143 1.30 -5.33 0.73
C LEU A 143 0.81 -4.14 -0.10
N TYR A 144 -0.03 -4.40 -1.10
CA TYR A 144 -0.60 -3.36 -1.95
C TYR A 144 -1.55 -2.44 -1.17
N THR A 145 -2.43 -3.01 -0.34
CA THR A 145 -3.34 -2.25 0.52
C THR A 145 -2.58 -1.43 1.55
N LEU A 146 -1.56 -2.01 2.20
CA LEU A 146 -0.68 -1.28 3.11
C LEU A 146 0.04 -0.14 2.41
N ALA A 147 0.57 -0.37 1.20
CA ALA A 147 1.23 0.68 0.42
C ALA A 147 0.27 1.83 0.09
N ILE A 148 -0.97 1.54 -0.33
CA ILE A 148 -1.99 2.56 -0.60
C ILE A 148 -2.37 3.32 0.67
N VAL A 149 -2.57 2.64 1.80
CA VAL A 149 -2.91 3.29 3.08
C VAL A 149 -1.79 4.22 3.52
N VAL A 150 -0.55 3.73 3.56
CA VAL A 150 0.62 4.49 4.02
C VAL A 150 0.90 5.68 3.09
N MET A 151 0.86 5.47 1.78
CA MET A 151 1.08 6.54 0.79
C MET A 151 -0.11 7.50 0.69
N GLY A 152 -1.32 7.02 0.94
CA GLY A 152 -2.53 7.83 1.02
C GLY A 152 -2.49 8.74 2.25
N ILE A 153 -2.08 8.25 3.42
CA ILE A 153 -1.84 9.08 4.61
C ILE A 153 -0.79 10.16 4.31
N LYS A 154 0.33 9.79 3.67
CA LYS A 154 1.33 10.75 3.20
C LYS A 154 0.71 11.82 2.28
N ALA A 155 -0.15 11.44 1.34
CA ALA A 155 -0.80 12.36 0.42
C ALA A 155 -1.79 13.29 1.14
N ILE A 156 -2.57 12.78 2.10
CA ILE A 156 -3.45 13.58 2.96
C ILE A 156 -2.65 14.62 3.74
N LEU A 157 -1.54 14.20 4.37
CA LEU A 157 -0.65 15.11 5.10
C LEU A 157 -0.03 16.18 4.20
N LYS A 158 0.39 15.79 2.98
CA LYS A 158 0.98 16.71 2.00
C LYS A 158 -0.04 17.73 1.47
N TYR A 159 -1.28 17.31 1.20
CA TYR A 159 -2.31 18.13 0.58
C TYR A 159 -3.39 18.59 1.57
N ARG A 160 -3.06 18.67 2.86
CA ARG A 160 -3.97 19.03 3.97
C ARG A 160 -4.68 20.38 3.85
N HIS A 161 -4.26 21.24 2.92
CA HIS A 161 -4.89 22.53 2.66
C HIS A 161 -6.16 22.42 1.79
N SER A 162 -6.35 21.30 1.07
CA SER A 162 -7.46 21.13 0.13
C SER A 162 -8.38 19.99 0.58
N ASN A 163 -9.60 20.35 1.00
CA ASN A 163 -10.63 19.38 1.36
C ASN A 163 -10.91 18.38 0.23
N TYR A 164 -10.86 18.83 -1.02
CA TYR A 164 -11.02 17.97 -2.19
C TYR A 164 -9.97 16.86 -2.25
N GLN A 165 -8.68 17.20 -2.06
CA GLN A 165 -7.60 16.19 -2.12
C GLN A 165 -7.67 15.21 -0.95
N ILE A 166 -8.09 15.69 0.23
CA ILE A 166 -8.31 14.83 1.40
C ILE A 166 -9.42 13.83 1.09
N ILE A 167 -10.61 14.31 0.70
CA ILE A 167 -11.78 13.45 0.41
C ILE A 167 -11.47 12.45 -0.72
N ARG A 168 -10.83 12.90 -1.80
CA ARG A 168 -10.42 12.03 -2.91
C ARG A 168 -9.48 10.91 -2.42
N THR A 169 -8.48 11.24 -1.62
CA THR A 169 -7.51 10.25 -1.13
C THR A 169 -8.15 9.30 -0.10
N SER A 170 -9.00 9.83 0.79
CA SER A 170 -9.78 9.03 1.73
C SER A 170 -10.70 8.05 1.01
N SER A 171 -11.33 8.46 -0.09
CA SER A 171 -12.13 7.58 -0.94
C SER A 171 -11.28 6.45 -1.53
N ILE A 172 -10.11 6.76 -2.10
CA ILE A 172 -9.20 5.73 -2.64
C ILE A 172 -8.80 4.71 -1.57
N ILE A 173 -8.45 5.17 -0.35
CA ILE A 173 -8.11 4.27 0.76
C ILE A 173 -9.32 3.41 1.15
N PHE A 174 -10.51 4.02 1.23
CA PHE A 174 -11.74 3.33 1.63
C PHE A 174 -12.12 2.23 0.63
N PHE A 175 -12.13 2.52 -0.67
CA PHE A 175 -12.43 1.51 -1.69
C PHE A 175 -11.34 0.44 -1.77
N GLN A 176 -10.06 0.82 -1.60
CA GLN A 176 -8.98 -0.17 -1.56
C GLN A 176 -9.11 -1.13 -0.37
N LEU A 177 -9.29 -0.60 0.84
CA LEU A 177 -9.33 -1.41 2.06
C LEU A 177 -10.64 -2.16 2.18
N GLY A 178 -11.77 -1.48 1.95
CA GLY A 178 -13.10 -2.06 2.02
C GLY A 178 -13.37 -3.00 0.85
N PHE A 179 -13.49 -2.44 -0.35
CA PHE A 179 -14.00 -3.18 -1.51
C PHE A 179 -12.96 -4.12 -2.13
N ALA A 180 -11.71 -3.67 -2.30
CA ALA A 180 -10.72 -4.49 -2.99
C ALA A 180 -10.06 -5.54 -2.07
N TYR A 181 -10.00 -5.29 -0.76
CA TYR A 181 -9.29 -6.15 0.18
C TYR A 181 -10.21 -6.87 1.17
N LEU A 182 -11.00 -6.16 1.97
CA LEU A 182 -11.83 -6.78 3.01
C LEU A 182 -13.00 -7.57 2.44
N ILE A 183 -13.75 -7.03 1.47
CA ILE A 183 -14.94 -7.71 0.93
C ILE A 183 -14.57 -9.08 0.35
N PRO A 184 -13.59 -9.23 -0.58
CA PRO A 184 -13.20 -10.55 -1.09
C PRO A 184 -12.68 -11.48 0.01
N ALA A 185 -11.91 -10.94 0.95
CA ALA A 185 -11.34 -11.73 2.03
C ALA A 185 -12.42 -12.29 2.99
N VAL A 186 -13.43 -11.48 3.33
CA VAL A 186 -14.56 -11.89 4.18
C VAL A 186 -15.53 -12.79 3.43
N LEU A 187 -15.80 -12.55 2.14
CA LEU A 187 -16.64 -13.46 1.32
C LEU A 187 -16.09 -14.89 1.34
N GLN A 188 -14.78 -14.99 1.34
CA GLN A 188 -14.09 -16.25 1.31
C GLN A 188 -14.02 -16.94 2.68
N LEU A 189 -14.24 -16.21 3.78
CA LEU A 189 -14.56 -16.80 5.10
C LEU A 189 -15.93 -17.50 5.08
N PHE A 190 -16.88 -16.98 4.29
CA PHE A 190 -18.21 -17.57 4.11
C PHE A 190 -18.27 -18.65 3.01
N ASN A 191 -17.12 -19.16 2.54
CA ASN A 191 -17.04 -20.14 1.45
C ASN A 191 -17.72 -19.71 0.13
N GLN A 192 -17.83 -18.41 -0.12
CA GLN A 192 -18.31 -17.86 -1.40
C GLN A 192 -17.15 -17.67 -2.38
N PRO A 193 -17.35 -17.81 -3.71
CA PRO A 193 -16.28 -17.70 -4.70
C PRO A 193 -15.61 -16.31 -4.71
N GLU A 194 -14.27 -16.28 -4.84
CA GLU A 194 -13.48 -15.05 -4.93
C GLU A 194 -13.77 -14.33 -6.25
N PHE A 195 -14.46 -13.18 -6.19
CA PHE A 195 -14.67 -12.32 -7.37
C PHE A 195 -13.72 -11.11 -7.34
N TYR A 196 -12.74 -11.10 -8.23
CA TYR A 196 -11.84 -9.95 -8.42
C TYR A 196 -12.43 -8.99 -9.46
N PHE A 197 -12.80 -7.79 -9.01
CA PHE A 197 -13.45 -6.74 -9.80
C PHE A 197 -12.72 -6.36 -11.11
N SER A 198 -11.38 -6.51 -11.18
CA SER A 198 -10.59 -6.18 -12.37
C SER A 198 -10.87 -7.07 -13.60
N TYR A 199 -11.41 -8.28 -13.44
CA TYR A 199 -11.64 -9.19 -14.58
C TYR A 199 -12.97 -8.97 -15.31
N PHE A 200 -13.87 -8.15 -14.76
CA PHE A 200 -15.25 -8.03 -15.23
C PHE A 200 -15.48 -6.95 -16.29
N TRP A 201 -14.50 -6.08 -16.53
CA TRP A 201 -14.64 -4.95 -17.45
C TRP A 201 -13.51 -4.92 -18.50
N PRO A 202 -13.78 -4.87 -19.82
CA PRO A 202 -15.07 -4.66 -20.51
C PRO A 202 -15.69 -5.92 -21.16
N LEU A 203 -15.28 -7.15 -20.81
CA LEU A 203 -15.61 -8.33 -21.63
C LEU A 203 -16.99 -8.99 -21.39
N LYS A 204 -17.72 -8.73 -20.28
CA LYS A 204 -18.96 -9.50 -19.96
C LYS A 204 -20.11 -8.63 -19.42
N TYR A 205 -20.85 -7.98 -20.33
CA TYR A 205 -22.00 -7.11 -20.03
C TYR A 205 -23.34 -7.87 -19.85
N ASP A 206 -23.39 -9.16 -20.21
CA ASP A 206 -24.62 -9.95 -20.28
C ASP A 206 -25.27 -10.29 -18.91
N TYR A 207 -24.55 -10.06 -17.80
CA TYR A 207 -25.08 -10.31 -16.45
C TYR A 207 -26.12 -9.27 -15.97
N LEU A 208 -26.43 -8.24 -16.77
CA LEU A 208 -27.24 -7.08 -16.37
C LEU A 208 -28.70 -7.11 -16.83
N PHE A 209 -29.17 -8.21 -17.42
CA PHE A 209 -30.54 -8.31 -17.95
C PHE A 209 -31.55 -8.88 -16.93
N PRO A 210 -32.86 -8.59 -17.08
CA PRO A 210 -33.92 -8.93 -16.11
C PRO A 210 -34.03 -10.41 -15.74
N SER A 211 -33.63 -11.32 -16.64
CA SER A 211 -33.56 -12.76 -16.38
C SER A 211 -32.55 -13.14 -15.29
N THR A 212 -31.57 -12.28 -15.02
CA THR A 212 -30.58 -12.47 -13.94
C THR A 212 -31.14 -12.05 -12.58
N VAL A 213 -32.11 -11.13 -12.51
CA VAL A 213 -32.66 -10.63 -11.23
C VAL A 213 -33.40 -11.71 -10.46
N SER A 214 -34.16 -12.57 -11.15
CA SER A 214 -34.80 -13.75 -10.54
C SER A 214 -33.77 -14.78 -10.08
N TYR A 215 -32.70 -14.99 -10.87
CA TYR A 215 -31.55 -15.81 -10.47
C TYR A 215 -30.86 -15.24 -9.23
N LEU A 216 -30.85 -13.90 -9.07
CA LEU A 216 -30.20 -13.23 -7.96
C LEU A 216 -30.93 -13.38 -6.61
N THR A 217 -32.24 -13.58 -6.63
CA THR A 217 -33.05 -13.81 -5.42
C THR A 217 -33.14 -15.28 -5.02
N GLU A 218 -32.91 -16.20 -5.95
CA GLU A 218 -33.06 -17.65 -5.75
C GLU A 218 -31.74 -18.37 -5.40
N HIS A 219 -30.57 -17.76 -5.70
CA HIS A 219 -29.25 -18.35 -5.40
C HIS A 219 -28.53 -17.62 -4.24
N PRO A 220 -28.07 -18.32 -3.19
CA PRO A 220 -27.30 -17.69 -2.11
C PRO A 220 -25.96 -17.16 -2.66
N GLY A 221 -25.72 -15.84 -2.57
CA GLY A 221 -24.49 -15.17 -3.03
C GLY A 221 -24.71 -14.11 -4.11
N ALA A 222 -25.88 -14.11 -4.74
CA ALA A 222 -26.23 -13.15 -5.77
C ALA A 222 -26.52 -11.73 -5.28
N LEU A 223 -27.06 -11.57 -4.06
CA LEU A 223 -27.17 -10.27 -3.41
C LEU A 223 -25.80 -9.56 -3.27
N GLY A 224 -24.71 -10.34 -3.10
CA GLY A 224 -23.34 -9.81 -3.12
C GLY A 224 -22.91 -9.31 -4.50
N VAL A 225 -23.34 -9.96 -5.57
CA VAL A 225 -23.10 -9.54 -6.97
C VAL A 225 -23.86 -8.25 -7.31
N PHE A 226 -25.06 -8.07 -6.77
CA PHE A 226 -25.85 -6.84 -6.95
C PHE A 226 -25.25 -5.64 -6.20
N MET A 227 -24.78 -5.82 -4.98
CA MET A 227 -24.12 -4.74 -4.21
C MET A 227 -22.75 -4.34 -4.78
N VAL A 228 -22.07 -5.27 -5.46
CA VAL A 228 -20.87 -5.02 -6.29
C VAL A 228 -21.19 -4.27 -7.59
N PHE A 229 -22.41 -4.37 -8.11
CA PHE A 229 -22.82 -3.73 -9.35
C PHE A 229 -23.21 -2.25 -9.19
N TRP A 230 -23.69 -1.83 -8.00
CA TRP A 230 -24.16 -0.46 -7.73
C TRP A 230 -23.30 0.34 -6.72
N GLY A 231 -22.25 -0.27 -6.15
CA GLY A 231 -21.35 0.34 -5.17
C GLY A 231 -20.15 1.05 -5.78
#